data_AF-A0A2A4ENE1-F1
#
_entry.id   AF-A0A2A4ENE1-F1
#
_cell.length_a   1.000
_cell.length_b   1.000
_cell.length_c   1.000
_cell.angle_alpha   90.00
_cell.angle_beta   90.00
_cell.angle_gamma   90.00
#
_symmetry.space_group_name_H-M   'P 1'
#
loop_
_entity.id
_entity.type
_entity.pdbx_description
1 polymer ?
#
loop_
_entity_poly.entity_id
_entity_poly.type
_entity_poly.pdbx_seq_one_letter_code
_entity_poly.pdbx_strand_id
1 'polypeptide(L)'
;MAKKDKIMAGILTVHGVSGVVWTLSVASTTPHLPLFFQIPLFVPSNLALAAAGITAGFGCFKKRRWAASLGLCYWAIQVLHFEIPTPHIYFSFALGFAITLSQRLSDSGWIGVNVFALAMLIWLAIRIGTAGSPFYRPGTATA
;
A
#
# COMPACT_ATOMS: atom_id res chain seq x y z
N MET A 1 23.94 -2.22 2.03
CA MET A 1 22.49 -2.37 2.28
C MET A 1 22.25 -3.84 2.50
N ALA A 2 21.56 -4.22 3.57
CA ALA A 2 21.31 -5.63 3.83
C ALA A 2 20.40 -6.23 2.74
N LYS A 3 20.56 -7.53 2.45
CA LYS A 3 19.71 -8.24 1.45
C LYS A 3 18.22 -8.04 1.75
N LYS A 4 17.85 -8.03 3.02
CA LYS A 4 16.48 -7.80 3.53
C LYS A 4 15.89 -6.45 3.08
N ASP A 5 16.68 -5.38 3.11
CA ASP A 5 16.23 -4.03 2.71
C ASP A 5 15.99 -3.94 1.20
N LYS A 6 16.82 -4.62 0.41
CA LYS A 6 16.65 -4.69 -1.06
C LYS A 6 15.36 -5.43 -1.42
N ILE A 7 15.05 -6.52 -0.72
CA ILE A 7 13.82 -7.29 -0.94
C ILE A 7 12.61 -6.40 -0.62
N MET A 8 12.61 -5.74 0.55
CA MET A 8 11.53 -4.85 0.95
C MET A 8 11.32 -3.68 -0.03
N ALA A 9 12.41 -3.04 -0.47
CA ALA A 9 12.35 -1.99 -1.49
C ALA A 9 11.80 -2.50 -2.83
N GLY A 10 12.24 -3.70 -3.25
CA GLY A 10 11.74 -4.37 -4.46
C GLY A 10 10.24 -4.68 -4.38
N ILE A 11 9.78 -5.21 -3.24
CA ILE A 11 8.36 -5.47 -3.00
C ILE A 11 7.55 -4.18 -3.12
N LEU A 12 7.99 -3.09 -2.47
CA LEU A 12 7.31 -1.79 -2.58
C LEU A 12 7.20 -1.30 -4.03
N THR A 13 8.29 -1.38 -4.79
CA THR A 13 8.31 -0.96 -6.19
C THR A 13 7.39 -1.82 -7.04
N VAL A 14 7.49 -3.15 -6.93
CA VAL A 14 6.63 -4.08 -7.69
C VAL A 14 5.17 -3.85 -7.34
N HIS A 15 4.84 -3.72 -6.06
CA HIS A 15 3.46 -3.49 -5.61
C HIS A 15 2.90 -2.15 -6.11
N GLY A 16 3.73 -1.11 -6.12
CA GLY A 16 3.36 0.17 -6.73
C GLY A 16 3.09 0.06 -8.23
N VAL A 17 3.97 -0.61 -8.98
CA VAL A 17 3.80 -0.84 -10.43
C VAL A 17 2.56 -1.70 -10.73
N SER A 18 2.39 -2.82 -10.02
CA SER A 18 1.19 -3.67 -10.11
C SER A 18 -0.07 -2.86 -9.80
N GLY A 19 0.01 -1.93 -8.87
CA GLY A 19 -1.04 -0.97 -8.58
C GLY A 19 -1.45 -0.09 -9.75
N VAL A 20 -0.48 0.46 -10.48
CA VAL A 20 -0.77 1.23 -11.71
C VAL A 20 -1.49 0.35 -12.73
N VAL A 21 -0.95 -0.85 -13.00
CA VAL A 21 -1.52 -1.78 -13.99
C VAL A 21 -2.94 -2.18 -13.60
N TRP A 22 -3.16 -2.55 -12.34
CA TRP A 22 -4.47 -2.93 -11.83
C TRP A 22 -5.47 -1.76 -11.92
N THR A 23 -5.08 -0.57 -11.49
CA THR A 23 -5.95 0.63 -11.53
C THR A 23 -6.42 0.93 -12.94
N LEU A 24 -5.48 0.92 -13.90
CA LEU A 24 -5.80 1.18 -15.31
C LEU A 24 -6.64 0.05 -15.93
N SER A 25 -6.38 -1.20 -15.55
CA SER A 25 -7.17 -2.35 -16.00
C SER A 25 -8.61 -2.30 -15.49
N VAL A 26 -8.82 -1.98 -14.20
CA VAL A 26 -10.16 -1.81 -13.63
C VAL A 26 -10.87 -0.62 -14.26
N ALA A 27 -10.17 0.51 -14.46
CA ALA A 27 -10.71 1.68 -15.11
C ALA A 27 -11.16 1.41 -16.56
N SER A 28 -10.45 0.54 -17.30
CA SER A 28 -10.80 0.21 -18.68
C SER A 28 -11.88 -0.87 -18.82
N THR A 29 -12.00 -1.77 -17.84
CA THR A 29 -12.93 -2.91 -17.90
C THR A 29 -14.25 -2.69 -17.16
N THR A 30 -14.36 -1.62 -16.37
CA THR A 30 -15.54 -1.35 -15.53
C THR A 30 -16.22 -0.03 -15.92
N PRO A 31 -16.82 0.08 -17.12
CA PRO A 31 -17.46 1.32 -17.58
C PRO A 31 -18.77 1.66 -16.84
N HIS A 32 -19.30 0.73 -16.04
CA HIS A 32 -20.57 0.88 -15.31
C HIS A 32 -20.43 1.59 -13.97
N LEU A 33 -19.19 1.89 -13.54
CA LEU A 33 -18.97 2.72 -12.36
C LEU A 33 -19.49 4.14 -12.66
N PRO A 34 -20.18 4.79 -11.70
CA PRO A 34 -20.59 6.18 -11.88
C PRO A 34 -19.38 7.02 -12.27
N LEU A 35 -19.45 7.72 -13.40
CA LEU A 35 -18.36 8.56 -13.93
C LEU A 35 -17.83 9.53 -12.85
N PHE A 36 -18.73 10.00 -11.98
CA PHE A 36 -18.44 10.86 -10.83
C PHE A 36 -17.64 10.20 -9.70
N PHE A 37 -17.68 8.87 -9.55
CA PHE A 37 -16.86 8.14 -8.58
C PHE A 37 -15.53 7.69 -9.18
N GLN A 38 -15.55 7.30 -10.46
CA GLN A 38 -14.41 6.69 -11.13
C GLN A 38 -13.30 7.70 -11.46
N ILE A 39 -13.67 8.87 -12.00
CA ILE A 39 -12.72 9.84 -12.57
C ILE A 39 -12.09 10.76 -11.52
N PRO A 40 -12.82 11.37 -10.57
CA PRO A 40 -12.20 12.30 -9.62
C PRO A 40 -11.62 11.62 -8.37
N LEU A 41 -12.09 10.42 -8.02
CA LEU A 41 -11.73 9.76 -6.76
C LEU A 41 -10.93 8.47 -6.99
N PHE A 42 -11.48 7.47 -7.69
CA PHE A 42 -10.85 6.16 -7.79
C PHE A 42 -9.49 6.18 -8.53
N VAL A 43 -9.46 6.63 -9.79
CA VAL A 43 -8.23 6.61 -10.59
C VAL A 43 -7.13 7.50 -9.98
N PRO A 44 -7.39 8.77 -9.63
CA PRO A 44 -6.36 9.64 -9.09
C PRO A 44 -5.80 9.16 -7.75
N SER A 45 -6.66 8.69 -6.83
CA SER A 45 -6.21 8.23 -5.51
C SER A 45 -5.36 6.96 -5.60
N ASN A 46 -5.76 5.99 -6.44
CA ASN A 46 -5.01 4.76 -6.61
C ASN A 46 -3.70 4.99 -7.37
N LEU A 47 -3.68 5.87 -8.38
CA LEU A 47 -2.44 6.25 -9.05
C LEU A 47 -1.50 7.03 -8.11
N ALA A 48 -2.03 7.93 -7.27
CA ALA A 48 -1.22 8.63 -6.28
C ALA A 48 -0.63 7.66 -5.25
N LEU A 49 -1.41 6.68 -4.77
CA LEU A 49 -0.94 5.65 -3.86
C LEU A 49 0.11 4.76 -4.54
N ALA A 50 -0.11 4.36 -5.80
CA ALA A 50 0.85 3.59 -6.59
C ALA A 50 2.16 4.36 -6.79
N ALA A 51 2.09 5.66 -7.11
CA ALA A 51 3.25 6.53 -7.20
C ALA A 51 3.98 6.61 -5.85
N ALA A 52 3.27 6.75 -4.74
CA ALA A 52 3.87 6.72 -3.41
C ALA A 52 4.62 5.40 -3.14
N GLY A 53 4.04 4.25 -3.53
CA GLY A 53 4.70 2.94 -3.43
C GLY A 53 5.98 2.85 -4.28
N ILE A 54 5.93 3.29 -5.54
CA ILE A 54 7.10 3.31 -6.44
C ILE A 54 8.19 4.24 -5.90
N THR A 55 7.82 5.47 -5.51
CA THR A 55 8.73 6.48 -4.98
C THR A 55 9.36 6.01 -3.67
N ALA A 56 8.57 5.40 -2.78
CA ALA A 56 9.08 4.83 -1.54
C ALA A 56 10.03 3.65 -1.80
N GLY A 57 9.72 2.76 -2.75
CA GLY A 57 10.60 1.66 -3.14
C GLY A 57 11.94 2.13 -3.70
N PHE A 58 11.94 3.00 -4.70
CA PHE A 58 13.16 3.61 -5.26
C PHE A 58 13.94 4.43 -4.22
N GLY A 59 13.24 5.20 -3.38
CA GLY A 59 13.86 5.94 -2.29
C GLY A 59 14.52 5.02 -1.26
N CYS A 60 13.89 3.87 -0.95
CA CYS A 60 14.46 2.85 -0.08
C CYS A 60 15.73 2.27 -0.69
N PHE A 61 15.78 1.95 -1.99
CA PHE A 61 17.02 1.52 -2.68
C PHE A 61 18.17 2.52 -2.50
N LYS A 62 17.86 3.82 -2.53
CA LYS A 62 18.81 4.91 -2.27
C LYS A 62 19.05 5.19 -0.77
N LYS A 63 18.56 4.32 0.12
CA LYS A 63 18.67 4.42 1.59
C LYS A 63 18.09 5.72 2.15
N ARG A 64 17.09 6.31 1.48
CA ARG A 64 16.45 7.55 1.93
C ARG A 64 15.48 7.24 3.07
N ARG A 65 15.65 7.89 4.22
CA ARG A 65 14.80 7.66 5.40
C ARG A 65 13.35 8.06 5.18
N TRP A 66 13.12 9.22 4.55
CA TRP A 66 11.77 9.70 4.24
C TRP A 66 10.98 8.71 3.37
N ALA A 67 11.68 7.92 2.54
CA ALA A 67 11.06 6.92 1.69
C ALA A 67 10.53 5.72 2.50
N ALA A 68 11.19 5.37 3.61
CA ALA A 68 10.69 4.36 4.53
C ALA A 68 9.44 4.85 5.27
N SER A 69 9.39 6.12 5.66
CA SER A 69 8.17 6.73 6.23
C SER A 69 7.02 6.77 5.23
N LEU A 70 7.29 7.13 3.96
CA LEU A 70 6.31 7.07 2.89
C LEU A 70 5.82 5.63 2.67
N GLY A 71 6.71 4.64 2.73
CA GLY A 71 6.36 3.23 2.64
C GLY A 71 5.49 2.74 3.81
N LEU A 72 5.68 3.26 5.03
CA LEU A 72 4.79 2.97 6.16
C LEU A 72 3.38 3.48 5.87
N CYS A 73 3.25 4.74 5.42
CA CYS A 73 1.95 5.30 5.06
C CYS A 73 1.28 4.48 3.94
N TYR A 74 2.07 4.11 2.91
CA TYR A 74 1.61 3.29 1.80
C TYR A 74 1.02 1.96 2.28
N TRP A 75 1.73 1.21 3.13
CA TRP A 75 1.22 -0.06 3.64
C TRP A 75 0.04 0.14 4.60
N ALA A 76 0.06 1.16 5.46
CA ALA A 76 -1.01 1.43 6.41
C ALA A 76 -2.35 1.68 5.71
N ILE A 77 -2.35 2.44 4.61
CA ILE A 77 -3.55 2.68 3.80
C ILE A 77 -4.10 1.37 3.22
N GLN A 78 -3.21 0.42 2.89
CA GLN A 78 -3.60 -0.86 2.30
C GLN A 78 -4.02 -1.93 3.30
N VAL A 79 -3.79 -1.73 4.61
CA VAL A 79 -4.19 -2.69 5.64
C VAL A 79 -5.70 -2.87 5.67
N LEU A 80 -6.46 -1.77 5.62
CA LEU A 80 -7.92 -1.81 5.71
C LEU A 80 -8.56 -1.98 4.34
N HIS A 81 -9.41 -2.99 4.23
CA HIS A 81 -10.28 -3.24 3.08
C HIS A 81 -11.74 -3.03 3.49
N PHE A 82 -12.50 -2.35 2.62
CA PHE A 82 -13.95 -2.26 2.74
C PHE A 82 -14.58 -2.86 1.50
N GLU A 83 -15.12 -4.08 1.60
CA GLU A 83 -15.86 -4.68 0.51
C GLU A 83 -17.32 -4.25 0.62
N ILE A 84 -17.73 -3.38 -0.30
CA ILE A 84 -19.14 -3.04 -0.49
C ILE A 84 -19.75 -4.18 -1.31
N PRO A 85 -20.91 -4.74 -0.92
CA PRO A 85 -21.55 -5.85 -1.60
C PRO A 85 -22.29 -5.34 -2.84
N THR A 86 -21.56 -4.74 -3.77
CA THR A 86 -21.96 -4.64 -5.16
C THR A 86 -21.28 -5.78 -5.89
N PRO A 87 -21.98 -6.51 -6.78
CA PRO A 87 -21.51 -7.81 -7.30
C PRO A 87 -20.20 -7.76 -8.10
N HIS A 88 -19.61 -6.58 -8.30
CA HIS A 88 -18.41 -6.37 -9.13
C HIS A 88 -17.41 -5.34 -8.57
N ILE A 89 -17.61 -4.76 -7.38
CA ILE A 89 -16.73 -3.68 -6.87
C ILE A 89 -16.16 -4.06 -5.50
N TYR A 90 -15.00 -4.70 -5.53
CA TYR A 90 -14.12 -4.79 -4.36
C TYR A 90 -13.37 -3.46 -4.25
N PHE A 91 -13.89 -2.49 -3.50
CA PHE A 91 -13.15 -1.25 -3.26
C PHE A 91 -12.05 -1.52 -2.26
N SER A 92 -10.85 -1.72 -2.78
CA SER A 92 -9.66 -1.89 -1.99
C SER A 92 -8.54 -1.03 -2.50
N PHE A 93 -7.79 -0.45 -1.57
CA PHE A 93 -6.49 0.12 -1.86
C PHE A 93 -5.41 -0.94 -2.13
N ALA A 94 -5.75 -2.24 -2.12
CA ALA A 94 -4.82 -3.32 -2.41
C ALA A 94 -4.39 -3.28 -3.88
N LEU A 95 -3.26 -2.63 -4.10
CA LEU A 95 -2.63 -2.45 -5.39
C LEU A 95 -1.96 -3.75 -5.86
N GLY A 96 -2.72 -4.66 -6.44
CA GLY A 96 -2.21 -5.86 -7.12
C GLY A 96 -2.21 -7.15 -6.29
N PHE A 97 -1.60 -7.16 -5.09
CA PHE A 97 -1.57 -8.36 -4.23
C PHE A 97 -2.38 -8.16 -2.94
N ALA A 98 -3.45 -8.94 -2.80
CA ALA A 98 -4.29 -8.94 -1.61
C ALA A 98 -4.43 -10.37 -1.07
N ILE A 99 -4.11 -10.55 0.21
CA ILE A 99 -4.55 -11.72 0.97
C ILE A 99 -5.45 -11.16 2.06
N THR A 100 -6.76 -11.16 1.79
CA THR A 100 -7.73 -10.49 2.66
C THR A 100 -8.37 -11.50 3.60
N LEU A 101 -8.28 -11.24 4.91
CA LEU A 101 -9.14 -11.87 5.90
C LEU A 101 -10.32 -10.94 6.12
N SER A 102 -11.50 -11.34 5.69
CA SER A 102 -12.71 -10.54 5.83
C SER A 102 -13.70 -11.15 6.82
N GLN A 103 -14.36 -10.28 7.57
CA GLN A 103 -15.49 -10.62 8.41
C GLN A 103 -16.69 -9.82 7.93
N ARG A 104 -17.84 -10.48 7.80
CA ARG A 104 -19.10 -9.84 7.50
C ARG A 104 -19.47 -8.93 8.67
N LEU A 105 -19.53 -7.62 8.42
CA LEU A 105 -19.83 -6.63 9.46
C LEU A 105 -21.35 -6.45 9.60
N SER A 106 -22.11 -6.59 8.51
CA SER A 106 -23.57 -6.54 8.46
C SER A 106 -24.13 -7.17 7.16
N ASP A 107 -25.43 -7.03 6.90
CA ASP A 107 -26.03 -7.37 5.60
C ASP A 107 -25.53 -6.49 4.44
N SER A 108 -24.85 -5.38 4.74
CA SER A 108 -24.45 -4.36 3.78
C SER A 108 -22.94 -4.25 3.54
N GLY A 109 -22.11 -5.16 4.06
CA GLY A 109 -20.70 -5.22 3.66
C GLY A 109 -19.77 -6.08 4.52
N TRP A 110 -18.54 -6.19 4.02
CA TRP A 110 -17.44 -6.91 4.67
C TRP A 110 -16.31 -5.94 4.98
N ILE A 111 -15.73 -6.09 6.17
CA ILE A 111 -14.46 -5.45 6.49
C ILE A 111 -13.36 -6.49 6.37
N GLY A 112 -12.31 -6.13 5.65
CA GLY A 112 -11.17 -7.00 5.38
C GLY A 112 -9.88 -6.42 5.94
N VAL A 113 -8.94 -7.30 6.26
CA VAL A 113 -7.55 -6.93 6.54
C VAL A 113 -6.66 -7.57 5.49
N ASN A 114 -5.87 -6.76 4.78
CA ASN A 114 -4.84 -7.29 3.89
C ASN A 114 -3.63 -7.75 4.71
N VAL A 115 -3.55 -9.06 4.95
CA VAL A 115 -2.51 -9.70 5.77
C VAL A 115 -1.11 -9.45 5.19
N PHE A 116 -1.00 -9.41 3.86
CA PHE A 116 0.26 -9.11 3.21
C PHE A 116 0.72 -7.67 3.50
N ALA A 117 -0.17 -6.69 3.34
CA ALA A 117 0.12 -5.30 3.67
C ALA A 117 0.47 -5.13 5.15
N LEU A 118 -0.23 -5.83 6.06
CA LEU A 118 0.07 -5.83 7.49
C LEU A 118 1.46 -6.40 7.80
N ALA A 119 1.82 -7.53 7.18
CA ALA A 119 3.14 -8.13 7.35
C ALA A 119 4.25 -7.20 6.85
N MET A 120 4.05 -6.56 5.70
CA MET A 120 4.99 -5.59 5.15
C MET A 120 5.09 -4.31 5.99
N LEU A 121 3.97 -3.83 6.53
CA LEU A 121 3.93 -2.69 7.46
C LEU A 121 4.76 -2.97 8.71
N ILE A 122 4.52 -4.12 9.35
CA ILE A 122 5.26 -4.56 10.55
C ILE A 122 6.75 -4.70 10.22
N TRP A 123 7.09 -5.35 9.11
CA TRP A 123 8.49 -5.53 8.71
C TRP A 123 9.19 -4.19 8.50
N LEU A 124 8.57 -3.25 7.80
CA LEU A 124 9.13 -1.92 7.57
C LEU A 124 9.24 -1.11 8.88
N ALA A 125 8.25 -1.19 9.77
CA ALA A 125 8.28 -0.54 11.07
C ALA A 125 9.46 -1.04 11.93
N ILE A 126 9.66 -2.35 11.99
CA ILE A 126 10.81 -2.96 12.66
C ILE A 126 12.11 -2.44 12.04
N ARG A 127 12.21 -2.38 10.71
CA ARG A 127 13.41 -1.86 10.05
C ARG A 127 13.65 -0.38 10.36
N ILE A 128 12.63 0.43 10.55
CA ILE A 128 12.81 1.83 10.96
C ILE A 128 13.26 1.92 12.42
N GLY A 129 12.80 1.04 13.31
CA GLY A 129 13.17 1.03 14.74
C GLY A 129 14.49 0.30 15.08
N THR A 130 15.05 -0.50 14.18
CA THR A 130 16.22 -1.33 14.49
C THR A 130 17.55 -0.56 14.34
N ALA A 131 18.36 -0.53 15.40
CA ALA A 131 19.73 0.01 15.33
C ALA A 131 20.56 -0.68 14.23
N GLY A 132 21.34 0.11 13.48
CA GLY A 132 22.10 -0.39 12.31
C GLY A 132 21.27 -0.50 11.02
N SER A 133 19.97 -0.21 11.05
CA SER A 133 19.20 0.01 9.82
C SER A 133 19.55 1.36 9.19
N PRO A 134 19.61 1.47 7.84
CA PRO A 134 19.78 2.75 7.17
C PRO A 134 18.62 3.74 7.46
N PHE A 135 17.47 3.21 7.86
CA PHE A 135 16.25 3.99 8.13
C PHE A 135 16.14 4.45 9.57
N TYR A 136 16.94 3.90 10.48
CA TYR A 136 16.90 4.24 11.90
C TYR A 136 17.34 5.68 12.16
N ARG A 137 16.54 6.38 12.96
CA ARG A 137 16.90 7.66 13.56
C ARG A 137 17.09 7.40 15.06
N PRO A 138 18.30 7.52 15.62
CA PRO A 138 18.43 7.57 17.06
C PRO A 138 17.58 8.76 17.53
N GLY A 139 16.68 8.49 18.48
CA GLY A 139 15.91 9.55 19.11
C GLY A 139 16.87 10.66 19.50
N THR A 140 16.55 11.89 19.12
CA THR A 140 17.18 13.05 19.75
C THR A 140 16.89 12.91 21.23
N ALA A 141 17.84 12.38 21.99
CA ALA A 141 17.87 12.57 23.42
C ALA A 141 17.81 14.08 23.60
N THR A 142 16.64 14.58 23.95
CA THR A 142 16.48 15.94 24.45
C THR A 142 17.34 15.98 25.71
N ALA A 143 18.54 16.56 25.56
CA ALA A 143 19.42 16.92 26.65
C ALA A 143 18.82 18.07 27.46
#